data_AF-A0A964LK82-F1
#
_entry.id   AF-A0A964LK82-F1
#
_cell.length_a   1.000
_cell.length_b   1.000
_cell.length_c   1.000
_cell.angle_alpha   90.00
_cell.angle_beta   90.00
_cell.angle_gamma   90.00
#
_symmetry.space_group_name_H-M   'P 1'
#
loop_
_entity.id
_entity.type
_entity.pdbx_description
1 polymer ?
#
loop_
_entity_poly.entity_id
_entity_poly.type
_entity_poly.pdbx_seq_one_letter_code
_entity_poly.pdbx_strand_id
1 'polypeptide(L)'
;MAGAASAGTCRALVRPLLLDAQPAPEDLQRAQALCRAEAEAGDAEAIYQLSFFALGLGGNWQPEEAIPLIRSAADRGVTEAQYWLAWQSESGPELPHDPAIALGWYE
;
A
#
# COMPACT_ATOMS: atom_id res chain seq x y z
N MET A 1 -18.45 -4.25 24.15
CA MET A 1 -17.59 -3.10 23.81
C MET A 1 -16.59 -3.58 22.79
N ALA A 2 -16.51 -2.90 21.65
CA ALA A 2 -15.80 -3.30 20.44
C ALA A 2 -14.34 -3.68 20.74
N GLY A 3 -13.97 -4.90 20.36
CA GLY A 3 -12.59 -5.35 20.40
C GLY A 3 -11.75 -4.49 19.46
N ALA A 4 -10.61 -4.05 19.95
CA ALA A 4 -9.57 -3.43 19.13
C ALA A 4 -9.24 -4.41 17.98
N ALA A 5 -9.75 -4.13 16.79
CA ALA A 5 -9.27 -4.74 15.57
C ALA A 5 -7.81 -4.29 15.46
N SER A 6 -6.93 -5.26 15.64
CA SER A 6 -5.48 -5.18 15.53
C SER A 6 -5.07 -4.42 14.26
N ALA A 7 -4.77 -3.13 14.39
CA ALA A 7 -4.04 -2.40 13.36
C ALA A 7 -2.73 -3.17 13.09
N GLY A 8 -2.58 -3.72 11.89
CA GLY A 8 -1.39 -4.46 11.47
C GLY A 8 -1.54 -5.95 11.15
N THR A 9 -2.74 -6.55 11.19
CA THR A 9 -2.88 -7.97 10.79
C THR A 9 -2.84 -8.13 9.28
N CYS A 10 -3.37 -7.17 8.51
CA CYS A 10 -3.26 -7.23 7.06
C CYS A 10 -1.80 -7.10 6.57
N ARG A 11 -1.02 -6.18 7.13
CA ARG A 11 0.42 -6.02 6.86
C ARG A 11 1.19 -7.31 7.16
N ALA A 12 0.85 -7.99 8.25
CA ALA A 12 1.47 -9.26 8.63
C ALA A 12 1.18 -10.38 7.61
N LEU A 13 0.03 -10.36 6.94
CA LEU A 13 -0.29 -11.29 5.86
C LEU A 13 0.36 -10.89 4.54
N VAL A 14 0.45 -9.60 4.21
CA VAL A 14 1.00 -9.13 2.92
C VAL A 14 2.52 -9.28 2.87
N ARG A 15 3.23 -8.95 3.95
CA ARG A 15 4.70 -8.94 3.97
C ARG A 15 5.38 -10.23 3.49
N PRO A 16 4.99 -11.44 3.92
CA PRO A 16 5.59 -12.66 3.38
C PRO A 16 5.26 -12.88 1.90
N LEU A 17 4.09 -12.47 1.43
CA LEU A 17 3.68 -12.63 0.03
C LEU A 17 4.49 -11.75 -0.92
N LEU A 18 4.99 -10.59 -0.46
CA LEU A 18 5.90 -9.75 -1.24
C LEU A 18 7.27 -10.40 -1.50
N LEU A 19 7.65 -11.37 -0.67
CA LEU A 19 8.93 -12.09 -0.78
C LEU A 19 8.77 -13.43 -1.51
N ASP A 20 7.53 -13.89 -1.66
CA ASP A 20 7.20 -15.11 -2.37
C ASP A 20 7.01 -14.81 -3.86
N ALA A 21 7.81 -15.47 -4.70
CA ALA A 21 7.72 -15.32 -6.14
C ALA A 21 6.37 -15.81 -6.71
N GLN A 22 5.72 -16.77 -6.02
CA GLN A 22 4.44 -17.34 -6.44
C GLN A 22 3.54 -17.59 -5.22
N PRO A 23 2.98 -16.52 -4.63
CA PRO A 23 2.11 -16.64 -3.47
C PRO A 23 0.85 -17.44 -3.82
N ALA A 24 0.40 -18.30 -2.89
CA ALA A 24 -0.81 -19.08 -3.10
C ALA A 24 -2.03 -18.17 -3.32
N PRO A 25 -2.92 -18.49 -4.28
CA PRO A 25 -4.14 -17.70 -4.52
C PRO A 25 -5.01 -17.54 -3.27
N GLU A 26 -5.10 -18.55 -2.41
CA GLU A 26 -5.87 -18.46 -1.17
C GLU A 26 -5.28 -17.42 -0.20
N ASP A 27 -3.94 -17.35 -0.10
CA ASP A 27 -3.26 -16.39 0.77
C ASP A 27 -3.41 -14.96 0.26
N LEU A 28 -3.32 -14.77 -1.07
CA LEU A 28 -3.59 -13.48 -1.71
C LEU A 28 -5.02 -13.00 -1.43
N GLN A 29 -6.01 -13.89 -1.63
CA GLN A 29 -7.41 -13.57 -1.36
C GLN A 29 -7.66 -13.21 0.10
N ARG A 30 -7.08 -13.99 1.02
CA ARG A 30 -7.20 -13.75 2.46
C ARG A 30 -6.57 -12.42 2.86
N ALA A 31 -5.36 -12.14 2.39
CA ALA A 31 -4.67 -10.89 2.67
C ALA A 31 -5.46 -9.69 2.12
N GLN A 32 -5.93 -9.76 0.86
CA GLN A 32 -6.67 -8.68 0.23
C GLN A 32 -8.02 -8.42 0.92
N ALA A 33 -8.75 -9.47 1.31
CA ALA A 33 -10.00 -9.35 2.05
C ALA A 33 -9.78 -8.69 3.42
N LEU A 34 -8.72 -9.06 4.14
CA LEU A 34 -8.40 -8.47 5.43
C LEU A 34 -7.98 -7.00 5.28
N CYS A 35 -7.11 -6.68 4.31
CA CYS A 35 -6.73 -5.29 4.04
C CYS A 35 -7.95 -4.42 3.72
N ARG A 36 -8.92 -4.93 2.93
CA ARG A 36 -10.19 -4.22 2.65
C ARG A 36 -10.97 -3.92 3.93
N ALA A 37 -11.16 -4.92 4.79
CA ALA A 37 -11.90 -4.73 6.03
C ALA A 37 -11.23 -3.71 6.97
N GLU A 38 -9.89 -3.75 7.10
CA GLU A 38 -9.13 -2.78 7.90
C GLU A 38 -9.17 -1.37 7.28
N ALA A 39 -9.05 -1.26 5.96
CA ALA A 39 -9.17 0.01 5.23
C ALA A 39 -10.56 0.64 5.39
N GLU A 40 -11.63 -0.16 5.31
CA GLU A 40 -13.01 0.27 5.55
C GLU A 40 -13.23 0.71 7.00
N ALA A 41 -12.51 0.13 7.95
CA ALA A 41 -12.48 0.56 9.35
C ALA A 41 -11.64 1.83 9.59
N GLY A 42 -10.98 2.37 8.56
CA GLY A 42 -10.22 3.61 8.61
C GLY A 42 -8.71 3.43 8.80
N ASP A 43 -8.19 2.19 8.75
CA ASP A 43 -6.75 1.95 8.83
C ASP A 43 -6.04 2.41 7.54
N ALA A 44 -5.22 3.44 7.67
CA ALA A 44 -4.45 4.00 6.56
C ALA A 44 -3.33 3.06 6.09
N GLU A 45 -2.74 2.28 7.01
CA GLU A 45 -1.72 1.29 6.66
C GLU A 45 -2.35 0.21 5.76
N ALA A 46 -3.58 -0.23 6.07
CA ALA A 46 -4.27 -1.21 5.25
C ALA A 46 -4.59 -0.71 3.83
N ILE A 47 -4.84 0.60 3.67
CA ILE A 47 -4.99 1.22 2.34
C ILE A 47 -3.68 1.13 1.56
N TYR A 48 -2.55 1.40 2.21
CA TYR A 48 -1.24 1.25 1.58
C TYR A 48 -0.95 -0.23 1.23
N GLN A 49 -1.28 -1.17 2.11
CA GLN A 49 -1.11 -2.60 1.81
C GLN A 49 -1.96 -3.05 0.60
N LEU A 50 -3.17 -2.49 0.42
CA LEU A 50 -3.99 -2.76 -0.77
C LEU A 50 -3.34 -2.30 -2.07
N SER A 51 -2.55 -1.23 -2.05
CA SER A 51 -1.91 -0.73 -3.27
C SER A 51 -0.92 -1.73 -3.86
N PHE A 52 -0.32 -2.60 -3.04
CA PHE A 52 0.61 -3.62 -3.54
C PHE A 52 -0.03 -4.61 -4.51
N PHE A 53 -1.33 -4.92 -4.35
CA PHE A 53 -2.06 -5.78 -5.29
C PHE A 53 -2.21 -5.14 -6.68
N ALA A 54 -2.25 -3.80 -6.73
CA ALA A 54 -2.22 -3.05 -7.99
C ALA A 54 -0.77 -2.78 -8.46
N LEU A 55 0.24 -2.90 -7.59
CA LEU A 55 1.66 -2.84 -7.95
C LEU A 55 2.27 -4.23 -8.22
N GLY A 56 1.47 -5.21 -8.63
CA GLY A 56 2.00 -6.50 -9.09
C GLY A 56 1.92 -7.65 -8.08
N LEU A 57 1.50 -7.45 -6.82
CA LEU A 57 1.29 -8.55 -5.90
C LEU A 57 0.13 -9.44 -6.40
N GLY A 58 0.45 -10.71 -6.70
CA GLY A 58 -0.49 -11.63 -7.35
C GLY A 58 -0.55 -11.52 -8.88
N GLY A 59 0.41 -10.82 -9.49
CA GLY A 59 0.62 -10.80 -10.94
C GLY A 59 -0.15 -9.73 -11.71
N ASN A 60 -0.82 -8.80 -11.02
CA ASN A 60 -1.58 -7.73 -11.65
C ASN A 60 -0.88 -6.37 -11.47
N TRP A 61 -0.44 -5.76 -12.57
CA TRP A 61 0.26 -4.48 -12.56
C TRP A 61 -0.62 -3.38 -13.16
N GLN A 62 -1.17 -2.54 -12.30
CA GLN A 62 -2.07 -1.42 -12.59
C GLN A 62 -1.71 -0.22 -11.68
N PRO A 63 -0.52 0.38 -11.84
CA PRO A 63 -0.02 1.46 -10.96
C PRO A 63 -0.94 2.68 -10.92
N GLU A 64 -1.70 2.96 -11.98
CA GLU A 64 -2.72 4.00 -12.04
C GLU A 64 -3.85 3.81 -11.01
N GLU A 65 -4.16 2.56 -10.64
CA GLU A 65 -5.10 2.24 -9.56
C GLU A 65 -4.43 2.31 -8.18
N ALA A 66 -3.11 2.06 -8.11
CA ALA A 66 -2.34 2.08 -6.87
C ALA A 66 -2.06 3.50 -6.36
N ILE A 67 -1.68 4.42 -7.25
CA ILE A 67 -1.31 5.81 -6.91
C ILE A 67 -2.33 6.53 -6.03
N PRO A 68 -3.65 6.55 -6.34
CA PRO A 68 -4.62 7.22 -5.48
C PRO A 68 -4.74 6.59 -4.09
N LEU A 69 -4.53 5.27 -3.96
CA LEU A 69 -4.49 4.59 -2.65
C LEU A 69 -3.27 5.00 -1.86
N ILE A 70 -2.09 5.02 -2.49
CA ILE A 70 -0.83 5.40 -1.85
C ILE A 70 -0.89 6.86 -1.41
N ARG A 71 -1.43 7.76 -2.25
CA ARG A 71 -1.65 9.16 -1.88
C ARG A 71 -2.59 9.31 -0.69
N SER A 72 -3.71 8.59 -0.68
CA SER A 72 -4.65 8.57 0.44
C SER A 72 -4.00 8.10 1.75
N ALA A 73 -3.14 7.08 1.70
CA ALA A 73 -2.38 6.61 2.85
C ALA A 73 -1.32 7.62 3.31
N ALA A 74 -0.60 8.24 2.37
CA ALA A 74 0.42 9.25 2.63
C ALA A 74 -0.18 10.53 3.26
N ASP A 75 -1.33 10.99 2.76
CA ASP A 75 -2.11 12.11 3.32
C ASP A 75 -2.56 11.83 4.78
N ARG A 76 -2.64 10.57 5.16
CA ARG A 76 -2.99 10.10 6.52
C ARG A 76 -1.76 9.76 7.37
N GLY A 77 -0.55 10.04 6.88
CA GLY A 77 0.69 9.91 7.63
C GLY A 77 1.35 8.54 7.59
N VAL A 78 1.00 7.67 6.63
CA VAL A 78 1.73 6.42 6.42
C VAL A 78 3.10 6.71 5.80
N THR A 79 4.15 6.63 6.61
CA THR A 79 5.53 6.98 6.20
C THR A 79 6.01 6.17 5.00
N GLU A 80 5.72 4.88 4.93
CA GLU A 80 6.09 4.04 3.77
C GLU A 80 5.41 4.51 2.47
N ALA A 81 4.18 5.03 2.54
CA ALA A 81 3.46 5.56 1.39
C ALA A 81 4.02 6.92 0.95
N GLN A 82 4.38 7.79 1.89
CA GLN A 82 5.05 9.06 1.63
C GLN A 82 6.39 8.82 0.94
N TYR A 83 7.20 7.90 1.47
CA TYR A 83 8.48 7.53 0.87
C TYR A 83 8.31 7.00 -0.56
N TRP A 84 7.29 6.17 -0.81
CA TRP A 84 7.02 5.67 -2.16
C TRP A 84 6.74 6.83 -3.12
N LEU A 85 5.87 7.78 -2.77
CA LEU A 85 5.55 8.95 -3.60
C LEU A 85 6.76 9.85 -3.83
N ALA A 86 7.58 10.04 -2.81
CA ALA A 86 8.81 10.81 -2.90
C ALA A 86 9.77 10.19 -3.91
N TRP A 87 10.07 8.90 -3.75
CA TRP A 87 10.94 8.16 -4.67
C TRP A 87 10.40 8.17 -6.10
N GLN A 88 9.07 7.99 -6.26
CA GLN A 88 8.42 8.08 -7.56
C GLN A 88 8.60 9.44 -8.23
N SER A 89 8.53 10.51 -7.46
CA SER A 89 8.64 11.88 -7.96
C SER A 89 10.10 12.30 -8.20
N GLU A 90 11.09 11.62 -7.60
CA GLU A 90 12.51 11.88 -7.86
C GLU A 90 13.07 11.09 -9.02
N SER A 91 12.70 9.81 -9.13
CA SER A 91 13.41 8.86 -9.98
C SER A 91 12.58 7.67 -10.45
N GLY A 92 11.37 7.49 -9.92
CA GLY A 92 10.53 6.35 -10.29
C GLY A 92 9.84 6.53 -11.64
N PRO A 93 9.38 5.43 -12.26
CA PRO A 93 8.76 5.46 -13.58
C PRO A 93 7.26 5.83 -13.60
N GLU A 94 6.56 5.74 -12.47
CA GLU A 94 5.10 5.84 -12.38
C GLU A 94 4.58 7.28 -12.20
N LEU A 95 5.41 8.25 -11.78
CA LEU A 95 5.01 9.65 -11.61
C LEU A 95 5.93 10.60 -12.39
N PRO A 96 5.44 11.81 -12.75
CA PRO A 96 6.31 12.85 -13.30
C PRO A 96 7.43 13.22 -12.32
N HIS A 97 8.61 13.49 -12.85
CA HIS A 97 9.75 13.90 -12.03
C HIS A 97 9.58 15.36 -11.60
N ASP A 98 9.28 15.55 -10.32
CA ASP A 98 9.15 16.86 -9.68
C ASP A 98 9.78 16.82 -8.27
N PRO A 99 11.01 17.34 -8.12
CA PRO A 99 11.69 17.38 -6.83
C PRO A 99 10.93 18.16 -5.75
N ALA A 100 10.07 19.12 -6.12
CA ALA A 100 9.28 19.87 -5.15
C ALA A 100 8.17 19.00 -4.54
N ILE A 101 7.57 18.10 -5.32
CA ILE A 101 6.60 17.11 -4.83
C ILE A 101 7.31 16.10 -3.92
N ALA A 102 8.50 15.65 -4.30
CA ALA A 102 9.28 14.72 -3.47
C ALA A 102 9.63 15.29 -2.10
N LEU A 103 10.12 16.54 -2.06
CA LEU A 103 10.44 17.24 -0.82
C LEU A 103 9.22 17.40 0.10
N GLY A 104 8.02 17.53 -0.47
CA GLY A 104 6.77 17.60 0.30
C GLY A 104 6.38 16.30 1.00
N TRP A 105 7.02 15.18 0.68
CA TRP A 105 6.76 13.87 1.29
C TRP A 105 7.87 13.37 2.22
N TYR A 106 9.03 14.02 2.26
CA TYR A 106 10.20 13.60 3.05
C TYR A 106 10.27 14.17 4.50
N GLU A 107 9.13 14.42 5.14
CA GLU A 107 9.12 15.01 6.51
C GLU A 107 9.46 14.01 7.63
#